data_AF-A0A4U9VQK9-F1
#
_entry.id   AF-A0A4U9VQK9-F1
#
_cell.length_a   1.000
_cell.length_b   1.000
_cell.length_c   1.000
_cell.angle_alpha   90.00
_cell.angle_beta   90.00
_cell.angle_gamma   90.00
#
_symmetry.space_group_name_H-M   'P 1'
#
loop_
_entity.id
_entity.type
_entity.pdbx_description
1 polymer ?
#
loop_
_entity_poly.entity_id
_entity_poly.type
_entity_poly.pdbx_seq_one_letter_code
_entity_poly.pdbx_strand_id
1 'polypeptide(L)' 'MENTLLPEDGKGVMVALRPAPGLSARQSMTLCHLRRFGDIMTVAQNRLFLFLSTCRINDLDTALKFVFRLPVGEAFQ' A
#
# COMPACT_ATOMS: atom_id res chain seq x y z
N MET A 1 10.78 1.95 13.36
CA MET A 1 9.68 1.15 13.98
C MET A 1 10.02 0.85 15.44
N GLU A 2 10.31 1.87 16.25
CA GLU A 2 10.96 1.71 17.56
C GLU A 2 10.04 2.03 18.75
N ASN A 3 8.73 2.18 18.51
CA ASN A 3 7.79 2.35 19.61
C ASN A 3 7.62 1.02 20.37
N THR A 4 8.16 0.97 21.58
CA THR A 4 8.14 -0.19 22.49
C THR A 4 6.77 -0.46 23.12
N LEU A 5 5.82 0.48 22.99
CA LEU A 5 4.44 0.29 23.43
C LEU A 5 3.56 -0.43 22.38
N LEU A 6 4.07 -0.58 21.15
CA LEU A 6 3.38 -1.36 20.12
C LEU A 6 3.78 -2.84 20.24
N PRO A 7 2.88 -3.76 19.84
CA PRO A 7 3.22 -5.18 19.73
C PRO A 7 4.50 -5.39 18.92
N GLU A 8 5.31 -6.37 19.32
CA GLU A 8 6.57 -6.69 18.65
C GLU A 8 6.31 -7.10 17.19
N ASP A 9 5.32 -7.95 16.98
CA ASP A 9 4.87 -8.44 15.68
C ASP A 9 3.59 -7.76 15.18
N GLY A 10 3.36 -7.86 13.87
CA GLY A 10 2.08 -7.46 13.28
C GLY A 10 1.85 -5.94 13.22
N LYS A 11 2.90 -5.12 13.33
CA LYS A 11 2.82 -3.66 13.17
C LYS A 11 2.19 -3.26 11.84
N GLY A 12 2.43 -4.04 10.79
CA GLY A 12 1.82 -3.88 9.47
C GLY A 12 2.69 -4.43 8.36
N VAL A 13 2.27 -4.19 7.12
CA VAL A 13 3.00 -4.57 5.92
C VAL A 13 3.35 -3.31 5.13
N MET A 14 4.58 -3.22 4.65
CA MET A 14 5.00 -2.18 3.70
C MET A 14 5.19 -2.81 2.33
N VAL A 15 4.62 -2.19 1.30
CA VAL A 15 4.78 -2.60 -0.10
C VAL A 15 5.22 -1.42 -0.96
N ALA A 16 5.99 -1.72 -1.99
CA ALA A 16 6.42 -0.77 -3.01
C ALA A 16 5.91 -1.26 -4.37
N LEU A 17 4.89 -0.60 -4.89
CA LEU A 17 4.25 -0.94 -6.17
C LEU A 17 4.87 -0.11 -7.29
N ARG A 18 5.24 -0.76 -8.39
CA ARG A 18 5.70 -0.08 -9.60
C ARG A 18 4.49 0.15 -10.52
N PRO A 19 4.18 1.40 -10.92
CA PRO A 19 3.13 1.64 -11.88
C PRO A 19 3.42 0.98 -13.24
N ALA A 20 2.37 0.54 -13.93
CA ALA A 20 2.46 0.06 -15.29
C ALA A 20 3.00 1.14 -16.26
N PRO A 21 3.64 0.77 -17.37
CA PRO A 21 4.09 1.72 -18.38
C PRO A 21 2.95 2.64 -18.85
N GLY A 22 3.21 3.94 -18.93
CA GLY A 22 2.21 4.95 -19.28
C GLY A 22 1.39 5.49 -18.11
N LEU A 23 1.47 4.88 -16.92
CA LEU A 23 0.90 5.40 -15.68
C LEU A 23 1.99 6.05 -14.82
N SER A 24 1.84 7.33 -14.48
CA SER A 24 2.77 7.96 -13.53
C SER A 24 2.48 7.51 -12.09
N ALA A 25 3.51 7.47 -11.23
CA ALA A 25 3.32 7.10 -9.83
C ALA A 25 2.35 8.05 -9.09
N ARG A 26 2.36 9.35 -9.41
CA ARG A 26 1.39 10.30 -8.83
C ARG A 26 -0.04 10.03 -9.29
N GLN A 27 -0.26 9.70 -10.56
CA GLN A 27 -1.59 9.30 -11.03
C GLN A 27 -2.06 8.01 -10.33
N SER A 28 -1.15 7.07 -10.09
CA SER A 28 -1.48 5.83 -9.39
C SER A 28 -2.00 6.05 -7.96
N MET A 29 -1.64 7.17 -7.29
CA MET A 29 -2.19 7.54 -5.98
C MET A 29 -3.70 7.77 -6.02
N THR A 30 -4.25 8.29 -7.13
CA THR A 30 -5.69 8.58 -7.22
C THR A 30 -6.53 7.30 -7.30
N LEU A 31 -5.90 6.19 -7.69
CA LEU A 31 -6.50 4.86 -7.73
C LEU A 31 -6.56 4.21 -6.33
N CYS A 32 -5.81 4.76 -5.36
CA CYS A 32 -5.68 4.27 -4.00
C CYS A 32 -6.62 5.04 -3.06
N HIS A 33 -7.44 4.34 -2.27
CA HIS A 33 -8.35 4.91 -1.29
C HIS A 33 -8.17 4.22 0.06
N LEU A 34 -7.48 4.89 0.97
CA LEU A 34 -7.26 4.41 2.34
C LEU A 34 -8.47 4.74 3.20
N ARG A 35 -9.14 3.70 3.70
CA ARG A 35 -10.35 3.83 4.52
C ARG A 35 -10.09 3.58 6.01
N ARG A 36 -8.95 2.98 6.35
CA ARG A 36 -8.58 2.64 7.72
C ARG A 36 -7.59 3.65 8.25
N PHE A 37 -7.80 4.07 9.49
CA PHE A 37 -6.84 4.89 10.20
C PHE A 37 -5.54 4.10 10.43
N GLY A 38 -4.40 4.75 10.16
CA GLY A 38 -3.07 4.14 10.26
C GLY A 38 -2.52 3.60 8.93
N ASP A 39 -3.36 3.40 7.91
CA ASP A 39 -2.85 3.12 6.57
C ASP A 39 -2.36 4.44 5.95
N ILE A 40 -1.16 4.42 5.35
CA ILE A 40 -0.56 5.60 4.72
C ILE A 40 0.07 5.23 3.39
N MET A 41 0.11 6.19 2.47
CA MET A 41 0.80 6.04 1.19
C MET A 41 1.71 7.23 0.89
N THR A 42 2.73 7.01 0.09
CA THR A 42 3.55 8.08 -0.50
C THR A 42 4.11 7.65 -1.85
N VAL A 43 4.58 8.61 -2.64
CA VAL A 43 5.28 8.35 -3.89
C VAL A 43 6.73 8.81 -3.77
N ALA A 44 7.65 7.89 -4.06
CA ALA A 44 9.08 8.18 -4.13
C ALA A 44 9.71 7.34 -5.24
N GLN A 45 10.74 7.87 -5.91
CA GLN A 45 11.50 7.12 -6.93
C GLN A 45 10.61 6.46 -8.00
N ASN A 46 9.54 7.16 -8.42
CA ASN A 46 8.54 6.66 -9.35
C ASN A 46 7.86 5.34 -8.95
N ARG A 47 7.70 5.10 -7.64
CA ARG A 47 6.97 3.97 -7.05
C ARG A 47 5.95 4.49 -6.05
N LEU A 48 4.86 3.74 -5.91
CA LEU A 48 3.86 3.96 -4.87
C LEU A 48 4.22 3.10 -3.66
N PHE A 49 4.56 3.73 -2.55
CA PHE A 49 4.79 3.08 -1.27
C PHE A 49 3.50 3.10 -0.46
N LEU A 50 3.14 1.96 0.10
CA LEU A 50 1.95 1.80 0.92
C LEU A 50 2.34 1.06 2.20
N PHE A 51 1.93 1.61 3.35
CA PHE A 51 2.03 0.93 4.62
C PHE A 51 0.61 0.65 5.13
N LEU A 52 0.33 -0.64 5.34
CA LEU A 52 -0.95 -1.13 5.84
C LEU A 52 -0.80 -1.54 7.30
N SER A 53 -1.33 -0.72 8.20
CA SER A 53 -1.25 -0.94 9.63
C SER A 53 -2.01 -2.20 10.03
N THR A 54 -1.43 -3.00 10.92
CA THR A 54 -2.02 -4.26 11.43
C THR A 54 -2.43 -5.28 10.35
N CYS A 55 -1.91 -5.13 9.12
CA CYS A 55 -2.11 -6.09 8.04
C CYS A 55 -1.14 -7.26 8.20
N ARG A 56 -1.60 -8.47 7.90
CA ARG A 56 -0.74 -9.66 7.79
C ARG A 56 -0.35 -9.87 6.34
N ILE A 57 0.84 -10.42 6.10
CA ILE A 57 1.33 -10.64 4.74
C ILE A 57 0.40 -11.53 3.91
N ASN A 58 -0.22 -12.54 4.52
CA ASN A 58 -1.17 -13.45 3.86
C ASN A 58 -2.47 -12.76 3.44
N ASP A 59 -2.82 -11.65 4.08
CA ASP A 59 -4.02 -10.87 3.80
C ASP A 59 -3.73 -9.69 2.87
N LEU A 60 -2.48 -9.52 2.42
CA LEU A 60 -2.06 -8.38 1.61
C LEU A 60 -2.86 -8.27 0.31
N ASP A 61 -2.99 -9.37 -0.44
CA ASP A 61 -3.73 -9.36 -1.71
C ASP A 61 -5.20 -8.98 -1.50
N THR A 62 -5.79 -9.44 -0.40
CA THR A 62 -7.15 -9.07 0.00
C THR A 62 -7.24 -7.60 0.35
N ALA A 63 -6.31 -7.09 1.16
CA ALA A 63 -6.28 -5.68 1.56
C ALA A 63 -6.12 -4.75 0.34
N LEU A 64 -5.23 -5.11 -0.60
CA LEU A 64 -5.01 -4.36 -1.84
C LEU A 64 -6.28 -4.25 -2.70
N LYS A 65 -7.12 -5.29 -2.74
CA LYS A 65 -8.43 -5.24 -3.44
C LYS A 65 -9.40 -4.22 -2.85
N PHE A 66 -9.32 -3.95 -1.55
CA PHE A 66 -10.15 -2.94 -0.90
C PHE A 66 -9.57 -1.53 -0.95
N VAL A 67 -8.25 -1.43 -1.07
CA VAL A 67 -7.51 -0.17 -1.17
C VAL A 67 -7.60 0.42 -2.58
N PHE A 68 -7.49 -0.40 -3.63
CA PHE A 68 -7.48 0.06 -5.01
C PHE A 68 -8.86 -0.03 -5.67
N ARG A 69 -9.19 0.99 -6.47
CA ARG A 69 -10.45 1.01 -7.26
C ARG A 69 -10.42 0.11 -8.50
N LEU A 70 -9.23 -0.33 -8.91
CA LEU A 70 -8.98 -1.20 -10.05
C LEU A 70 -8.12 -2.39 -9.59
N PRO A 71 -8.17 -3.53 -10.30
CA PRO A 71 -7.29 -4.65 -10.00
C PRO A 71 -5.83 -4.21 -10.00
N VAL A 72 -5.09 -4.53 -8.93
CA VAL A 72 -3.69 -4.09 -8.77
C VAL A 72 -2.82 -4.57 -9.93
N GLY A 73 -3.05 -5.77 -10.44
CA GLY A 73 -2.30 -6.32 -11.58
C GLY A 73 -2.54 -5.59 -12.92
N GLU A 74 -3.57 -4.76 -13.03
CA GLU A 74 -3.78 -3.92 -14.23
C GLU A 74 -3.02 -2.59 -14.14
N ALA A 75 -2.87 -2.05 -12.92
CA ALA A 75 -2.27 -0.74 -12.70
C ALA A 75 -0.78 -0.81 -12.28
N PHE A 76 -0.32 -1.95 -11.78
CA PHE A 76 1.02 -2.12 -11.19
C PHE A 76 1.69 -3.43 -11.63
N GLN A 77 3.03 -3.42 -11.67
CA GLN A 77 3.92 -4.52 -12.09
C GLN A 77 4.96 -4.86 -11.02
#